data_AF-A0A258LEF2-F1
#
_entry.id   AF-A0A258LEF2-F1
#
_cell.length_a   1.000
_cell.length_b   1.000
_cell.length_c   1.000
_cell.angle_alpha   90.00
_cell.angle_beta   90.00
_cell.angle_gamma   90.00
#
_symmetry.space_group_name_H-M   'P 1'
#
loop_
_entity.id
_entity.type
_entity.pdbx_description
1 polymer ?
#
loop_
_entity_poly.entity_id
_entity_poly.type
_entity_poly.pdbx_seq_one_letter_code
_entity_poly.pdbx_strand_id
1 'polypeptide(L)' 'RATEAEPVALIEAARKALGDKTLIVAGDINSPERITAVRDAGADAFTIGSAAFNLSFCPATTLTGQLQAIMACLG' A
#
# COMPACT_ATOMS: atom_id res chain seq x y z
N ARG A 1 -11.65 8.56 16.54
CA ARG A 1 -11.42 9.23 15.24
C ARG A 1 -10.35 8.40 14.53
N ALA A 2 -10.48 8.04 13.25
CA ALA A 2 -9.55 7.13 12.54
C ALA A 2 -8.13 7.70 12.31
N THR A 3 -7.78 8.77 13.02
CA THR A 3 -6.52 9.52 12.91
C THR A 3 -5.52 9.18 14.01
N GLU A 4 -5.88 8.29 14.95
CA GLU A 4 -5.06 7.96 16.12
C GLU A 4 -4.46 6.55 16.06
N ALA A 5 -4.94 5.69 15.17
CA ALA A 5 -4.34 4.38 14.97
C ALA A 5 -3.13 4.52 14.06
N GLU A 6 -2.00 3.95 14.48
CA GLU A 6 -0.88 3.69 13.58
C GLU A 6 -1.44 2.98 12.33
N PRO A 7 -1.11 3.44 11.10
CA PRO A 7 -1.81 3.01 9.90
C PRO A 7 -1.85 1.48 9.67
N VAL A 8 -0.89 0.74 10.24
CA VAL A 8 -0.84 -0.74 10.24
C VAL A 8 -1.89 -1.34 11.19
N ALA A 9 -2.03 -0.81 12.41
CA ALA A 9 -2.99 -1.32 13.40
C ALA A 9 -4.44 -1.20 12.91
N LEU A 10 -4.74 -0.18 12.08
CA LEU A 10 -6.05 -0.05 11.44
C LEU A 10 -6.31 -1.19 10.43
N ILE A 11 -5.30 -1.60 9.67
CA ILE A 11 -5.40 -2.68 8.68
C ILE A 11 -5.60 -4.02 9.40
N GLU A 12 -4.83 -4.28 10.47
CA GLU A 12 -4.98 -5.49 11.29
C GLU A 12 -6.38 -5.59 11.91
N ALA A 13 -6.89 -4.47 12.47
CA ALA A 13 -8.24 -4.40 13.00
C ALA A 13 -9.29 -4.66 11.92
N ALA A 14 -9.10 -4.10 10.73
CA ALA A 14 -9.97 -4.34 9.57
C ALA A 14 -9.94 -5.82 9.15
N ARG A 15 -8.75 -6.43 9.00
CA ARG A 15 -8.57 -7.85 8.68
C ARG A 15 -9.31 -8.74 9.67
N LYS A 16 -9.14 -8.48 10.98
CA LYS A 16 -9.81 -9.23 12.04
C LYS A 16 -11.33 -9.12 11.96
N ALA A 17 -11.85 -7.92 11.69
CA ALA A 17 -13.29 -7.70 11.57
C ALA A 17 -13.88 -8.32 10.29
N LEU A 18 -13.10 -8.37 9.22
CA LEU A 18 -13.56 -8.79 7.90
C LEU A 18 -13.54 -10.32 7.70
N GLY A 19 -12.77 -11.06 8.49
CA GLY A 19 -12.72 -12.53 8.44
C GLY A 19 -11.99 -13.02 7.20
N ASP A 20 -12.67 -13.71 6.29
CA ASP A 20 -12.07 -14.27 5.05
C ASP A 20 -12.39 -13.45 3.80
N LYS A 21 -13.12 -12.32 3.91
CA LYS A 21 -13.44 -11.50 2.72
C LYS A 21 -12.22 -10.70 2.27
N THR A 22 -12.24 -10.25 1.02
CA THR A 22 -11.16 -9.46 0.44
C THR A 22 -11.01 -8.09 1.11
N LEU A 23 -9.83 -7.78 1.62
CA LEU A 23 -9.41 -6.49 2.16
C LEU A 23 -8.50 -5.77 1.17
N ILE A 24 -8.96 -4.65 0.62
CA ILE A 24 -8.17 -3.79 -0.27
C ILE A 24 -7.83 -2.51 0.49
N VAL A 25 -6.54 -2.18 0.58
CA VAL A 25 -6.05 -0.98 1.28
C VAL A 25 -5.73 0.12 0.27
N ALA A 26 -6.29 1.31 0.50
CA ALA A 26 -5.97 2.50 -0.26
C ALA A 26 -5.49 3.61 0.67
N GLY A 27 -4.45 4.33 0.26
CA GLY A 27 -3.95 5.50 0.95
C GLY A 27 -2.49 5.37 1.39
N ASP A 28 -1.71 6.38 1.01
CA ASP A 28 -0.31 6.61 1.42
C ASP A 28 0.61 5.37 1.35
N ILE A 29 0.54 4.68 0.22
CA ILE A 29 1.49 3.62 -0.14
C ILE A 29 2.46 4.22 -1.14
N ASN A 30 3.68 4.49 -0.67
CA ASN A 30 4.65 5.32 -1.36
C ASN A 30 6.08 4.72 -1.37
N SER A 31 6.25 3.51 -0.83
CA SER A 31 7.55 2.86 -0.68
C SER A 31 7.43 1.32 -0.63
N PRO A 32 8.50 0.57 -0.96
CA PRO A 32 8.53 -0.89 -0.82
C PRO A 32 8.26 -1.39 0.60
N GLU A 33 8.79 -0.68 1.61
CA GLU A 33 8.60 -0.99 3.03
C GLU A 33 7.12 -0.87 3.39
N ARG A 34 6.44 0.15 2.85
CA ARG A 34 5.01 0.35 3.06
C ARG A 34 4.15 -0.71 2.39
N ILE A 35 4.53 -1.17 1.19
CA ILE A 35 3.89 -2.32 0.52
C ILE A 35 3.99 -3.57 1.40
N THR A 36 5.18 -3.84 1.94
CA THR A 36 5.43 -4.98 2.82
C THR A 36 4.60 -4.87 4.10
N ALA A 37 4.61 -3.72 4.77
CA ALA A 37 3.82 -3.51 5.98
C ALA A 37 2.31 -3.70 5.77
N VAL A 38 1.77 -3.26 4.63
CA VAL A 38 0.34 -3.42 4.30
C VAL A 38 0.00 -4.90 4.03
N ARG A 39 0.88 -5.63 3.33
CA ARG A 39 0.74 -7.08 3.10
C ARG A 39 0.79 -7.84 4.43
N ASP A 40 1.77 -7.56 5.27
CA ASP A 40 1.98 -8.25 6.54
C ASP A 40 0.84 -8.00 7.53
N ALA A 41 0.18 -6.84 7.43
CA ALA A 41 -1.03 -6.50 8.19
C ALA A 41 -2.30 -7.25 7.72
N GLY A 42 -2.22 -8.01 6.62
CA GLY A 42 -3.29 -8.87 6.12
C GLY A 42 -4.13 -8.28 4.99
N ALA A 43 -3.66 -7.24 4.29
CA ALA A 43 -4.33 -6.78 3.08
C ALA A 43 -4.15 -7.77 1.93
N ASP A 44 -5.22 -8.04 1.19
CA ASP A 44 -5.20 -8.92 0.01
C ASP A 44 -4.74 -8.17 -1.25
N ALA A 45 -4.98 -6.85 -1.28
CA ALA A 45 -4.53 -5.97 -2.35
C ALA A 45 -4.35 -4.55 -1.84
N PHE A 46 -3.69 -3.72 -2.65
CA PHE A 46 -3.50 -2.32 -2.34
C PHE A 46 -3.52 -1.44 -3.59
N THR A 47 -3.64 -0.12 -3.38
CA THR A 47 -3.56 0.87 -4.46
C THR A 47 -2.40 1.84 -4.26
N ILE A 48 -1.76 2.22 -5.36
CA ILE A 48 -0.76 3.29 -5.41
C ILE A 48 -1.19 4.28 -6.50
N GLY A 49 -1.58 5.48 -6.08
CA GLY A 49 -1.98 6.56 -6.98
C GLY A 49 -0.97 7.69 -6.94
N SER A 50 -1.06 8.54 -5.90
CA SER A 50 -0.27 9.77 -5.79
C SER A 50 1.23 9.56 -5.96
N ALA A 51 1.82 8.52 -5.37
CA ALA A 51 3.26 8.27 -5.50
C ALA A 51 3.69 7.92 -6.93
N ALA A 52 2.85 7.22 -7.70
CA ALA A 52 3.12 6.91 -9.10
C ALA A 52 2.93 8.14 -9.99
N PHE A 53 1.80 8.86 -9.85
CA PHE A 53 1.49 10.03 -10.67
C PHE A 53 2.37 11.25 -10.38
N ASN A 54 2.83 11.42 -9.13
CA ASN A 54 3.74 12.49 -8.74
C ASN A 54 5.23 12.13 -8.95
N LEU A 55 5.52 10.96 -9.53
CA LEU A 55 6.88 10.47 -9.78
C LEU A 55 7.75 10.40 -8.51
N SER A 56 7.14 10.01 -7.39
CA SER A 56 7.77 10.07 -6.06
C SER A 56 7.95 8.70 -5.38
N PHE A 57 7.56 7.60 -6.02
CA PHE A 57 7.76 6.25 -5.47
C PHE A 57 9.22 5.79 -5.65
N CYS A 58 9.85 6.14 -6.77
CA CYS A 58 11.26 5.87 -7.05
C CYS A 58 11.91 7.02 -7.83
N PRO A 59 13.24 6.99 -8.08
CA PRO A 59 13.92 8.05 -8.85
C PRO A 59 13.54 8.17 -10.34
N ALA A 60 12.65 7.32 -10.87
CA ALA A 60 12.29 7.36 -12.29
C ALA A 60 11.50 8.62 -12.66
N THR A 61 11.79 9.22 -13.82
CA THR A 61 11.13 10.46 -14.26
C THR A 61 9.93 10.23 -15.17
N THR A 62 9.48 8.98 -15.32
CA THR A 62 8.31 8.61 -16.14
C THR A 62 7.36 7.73 -15.35
N LEU A 63 6.06 7.83 -15.64
CA LEU A 63 5.04 6.97 -15.03
C LEU A 63 5.34 5.48 -15.28
N THR A 64 5.80 5.13 -16.48
CA THR A 64 6.20 3.75 -16.79
C THR A 64 7.32 3.26 -15.87
N GLY A 65 8.34 4.08 -15.61
CA GLY A 65 9.42 3.72 -14.69
C GLY A 65 8.95 3.58 -13.24
N GLN A 66 8.00 4.42 -12.81
CA GLN A 66 7.35 4.27 -11.49
C GLN A 66 6.58 2.96 -11.39
N LEU A 67 5.77 2.63 -12.41
CA LEU A 67 5.00 1.38 -12.46
C LEU A 67 5.91 0.15 -12.48
N GLN A 68 7.03 0.18 -13.22
CA GLN A 68 8.01 -0.90 -13.21
C GLN A 68 8.61 -1.12 -11.82
N ALA A 69 8.98 -0.05 -11.11
CA ALA A 69 9.49 -0.15 -9.75
C ALA A 69 8.44 -0.71 -8.77
N ILE A 70 7.19 -0.27 -8.88
CA ILE A 70 6.08 -0.79 -8.06
C ILE A 70 5.87 -2.29 -8.33
N MET A 71 5.83 -2.69 -9.60
CA MET A 71 5.63 -4.10 -9.98
C MET A 71 6.78 -4.99 -9.50
N ALA A 72 8.01 -4.47 -9.44
CA ALA A 72 9.17 -5.19 -8.90
C ALA A 72 9.04 -5.51 -7.40
N CYS A 73 8.17 -4.82 -6.66
CA CYS A 73 7.87 -5.10 -5.25
C CYS A 73 6.84 -6.23 -5.03
N LEU A 74 6.21 -6.73 -6.09
CA LEU A 74 5.14 -7.74 -6.01
C LEU A 74 5.64 -9.20 -6.04
N GLY A 75 6.96 -9.40 -5.99
CA GLY A 75 7.62 -10.71 -5.94
C GLY A 75 7.48 -11.42 -4.60
#